data_AF-A0A1V4QQ66-F1
#
_entry.id   AF-A0A1V4QQ66-F1
#
_cell.length_a   1.000
_cell.length_b   1.000
_cell.length_c   1.000
_cell.angle_alpha   90.00
_cell.angle_beta   90.00
_cell.angle_gamma   90.00
#
_symmetry.space_group_name_H-M   'P 1'
#
loop_
_entity.id
_entity.type
_entity.pdbx_description
1 polymer ?
#
loop_
_entity_poly.entity_id
_entity_poly.type
_entity_poly.pdbx_seq_one_letter_code
_entity_poly.pdbx_strand_id
1 'polypeptide(L)'
;MSITLEQILRLVGKLDDSPGEDSARERFRGYLQDNVREIGQVRDYVDECLRKTGDQYNRALQDLVNYVGRFLGFEVTFGRYRGVQGEVGFDGHWVSPTGFHIVVEVKTTEAYSISTAILVGYVDALIAQRAIPDWGKVLGLYVVGRPDPESHNLENSIIAENRTNQLRIISANSLLSLAEMMNEYDIRHEDILAVIKPSGPTIDSIADLMARLAAQGMAAEYAGDERPAGEERERATVLFRGEGEEGEPAYWLAPVKSGEDETAEECIADVVGEAKVYAIGDRTPGRRHIKRGDRMCFYATGKGVVAHATVVSAPERQRHPRIREPENYPWVIRLDGPTLYLDEPVVIDGALRAQLDAFRGRDPAKPWAWFVQGMNRVTEHDFRILTRQERAGREDSNHP
;
A
#
# COMPACT_ATOMS: atom_id res chain seq x y z
N MET A 1 -9.04 20.13 -3.64
CA MET A 1 -7.72 20.15 -2.98
C MET A 1 -7.81 19.29 -1.74
N SER A 2 -7.13 18.15 -1.72
CA SER A 2 -6.94 17.37 -0.49
C SER A 2 -5.87 18.06 0.35
N ILE A 3 -6.14 18.26 1.64
CA ILE A 3 -5.14 18.75 2.60
C ILE A 3 -4.13 17.62 2.87
N THR A 4 -2.83 17.92 2.96
CA THR A 4 -1.80 16.91 3.24
C THR A 4 -1.72 16.61 4.74
N LEU A 5 -1.14 15.46 5.12
CA LEU A 5 -0.94 15.13 6.53
C LEU A 5 -0.04 16.18 7.20
N GLU A 6 1.03 16.61 6.54
CA GLU A 6 1.88 17.68 7.05
C GLU A 6 1.10 18.98 7.34
N GLN A 7 0.20 19.39 6.45
CA GLN A 7 -0.63 20.57 6.70
C GLN A 7 -1.54 20.38 7.91
N ILE A 8 -2.16 19.21 8.06
CA ILE A 8 -2.98 18.87 9.23
C ILE A 8 -2.14 18.91 10.51
N LEU A 9 -0.98 18.25 10.52
CA LEU A 9 -0.07 18.21 11.66
C LEU A 9 0.41 19.60 12.09
N ARG A 10 0.61 20.52 11.13
CA ARG A 10 0.91 21.93 11.41
C ARG A 10 -0.28 22.65 12.07
N LEU A 11 -1.51 22.33 11.68
CA LEU A 11 -2.72 22.93 12.22
C LEU A 11 -3.07 22.41 13.62
N VAL A 12 -2.97 21.09 13.85
CA VAL A 12 -3.33 20.48 15.14
C VAL A 12 -2.23 20.63 16.19
N GLY A 13 -0.98 20.79 15.75
CA GLY A 13 0.19 20.95 16.61
C GLY A 13 0.96 19.64 16.85
N LYS A 14 1.90 19.68 17.79
CA LYS A 14 2.76 18.54 18.12
C LYS A 14 1.93 17.46 18.83
N LEU A 15 1.79 16.30 18.20
CA LEU A 15 1.12 15.14 18.80
C LEU A 15 1.91 14.67 20.02
N ASP A 16 1.28 14.63 21.20
CA ASP A 16 1.81 14.05 22.44
C ASP A 16 0.66 13.59 23.36
N ASP A 17 0.99 13.07 24.54
CA ASP A 17 0.00 12.56 25.51
C ASP A 17 -0.46 13.64 26.52
N SER A 18 -0.38 14.92 26.16
CA SER A 18 -0.93 15.98 26.99
C SER A 18 -2.43 15.76 27.22
N PRO A 19 -2.92 15.87 28.46
CA PRO A 19 -4.32 15.64 28.77
C PRO A 19 -5.20 16.77 28.21
N GLY A 20 -6.49 16.48 28.06
CA GLY A 20 -7.51 17.44 27.65
C GLY A 20 -8.15 17.13 26.29
N GLU A 21 -9.43 17.46 26.18
CA GLU A 21 -10.25 17.23 24.97
C GLU A 21 -9.79 18.07 23.77
N ASP A 22 -9.06 19.16 24.03
CA ASP A 22 -8.46 20.03 23.01
C ASP A 22 -6.92 19.89 22.98
N SER A 23 -6.41 18.69 23.26
CA SER A 23 -4.99 18.39 23.02
C SER A 23 -4.73 18.22 21.52
N ALA A 24 -3.47 18.33 21.08
CA ALA A 24 -3.12 18.12 19.67
C ALA A 24 -3.50 16.72 19.16
N ARG A 25 -3.40 15.72 20.04
CA ARG A 25 -3.80 14.34 19.79
C ARG A 25 -5.31 14.23 19.57
N GLU A 26 -6.12 14.77 20.48
CA GLU A 26 -7.57 14.71 20.34
C GLU A 26 -8.08 15.53 19.15
N ARG A 27 -7.46 16.68 18.85
CA ARG A 27 -7.75 17.42 17.60
C ARG A 27 -7.43 16.61 16.34
N PHE A 28 -6.31 15.89 16.32
CA PHE A 28 -5.96 15.04 15.18
C PHE A 28 -6.97 13.89 15.02
N ARG A 29 -7.27 13.17 16.10
CA ARG A 29 -8.26 12.09 16.10
C ARG A 29 -9.65 12.58 15.72
N GLY A 30 -10.07 13.74 16.24
CA GLY A 30 -11.31 14.41 15.86
C GLY A 30 -11.34 14.78 14.38
N TYR A 31 -10.25 15.36 13.85
CA TYR A 31 -10.14 15.64 12.42
C TYR A 31 -10.33 14.38 11.57
N LEU A 32 -9.67 13.26 11.93
CA LEU A 32 -9.83 11.99 11.23
C LEU A 32 -11.31 11.58 11.22
N GLN A 33 -11.96 11.57 12.37
CA GLN A 33 -13.36 11.15 12.53
C GLN A 33 -14.35 12.04 11.77
N ASP A 34 -14.13 13.35 11.79
CA ASP A 34 -15.08 14.31 11.26
C ASP A 34 -14.92 14.49 9.75
N ASN A 35 -13.68 14.47 9.26
CA ASN A 35 -13.33 14.91 7.90
C ASN A 35 -12.79 13.80 6.99
N VAL A 36 -12.31 12.67 7.53
CA VAL A 36 -11.70 11.60 6.73
C VAL A 36 -12.67 10.43 6.66
N ARG A 37 -13.43 10.36 5.56
CA ARG A 37 -14.49 9.37 5.32
C ARG A 37 -14.11 8.28 4.34
N GLU A 38 -13.06 8.49 3.56
CA GLU A 38 -12.65 7.59 2.50
C GLU A 38 -11.29 6.96 2.84
N ILE A 39 -11.19 5.64 2.72
CA ILE A 39 -9.97 4.89 3.05
C ILE A 39 -8.80 5.25 2.11
N GLY A 40 -9.09 5.73 0.89
CA GLY A 40 -8.06 6.23 -0.03
C GLY A 40 -7.31 7.46 0.51
N GLN A 41 -8.01 8.34 1.26
CA GLN A 41 -7.38 9.47 1.94
C GLN A 41 -6.53 9.03 3.15
N VAL A 42 -6.97 7.99 3.87
CA VAL A 42 -6.17 7.39 4.95
C VAL A 42 -4.89 6.78 4.39
N ARG A 43 -4.95 6.11 3.24
CA ARG A 43 -3.78 5.59 2.52
C ARG A 43 -2.80 6.71 2.20
N ASP A 44 -3.25 7.83 1.64
CA ASP A 44 -2.38 8.97 1.34
C ASP A 44 -1.61 9.46 2.58
N TYR A 45 -2.28 9.54 3.74
CA TYR A 45 -1.67 9.96 5.00
C TYR A 45 -0.70 8.92 5.57
N VAL A 46 -1.05 7.63 5.52
CA VAL A 46 -0.17 6.55 5.94
C VAL A 46 1.09 6.55 5.07
N ASP A 47 0.94 6.60 3.75
CA ASP A 47 2.09 6.61 2.86
C ASP A 47 2.95 7.87 3.08
N GLU A 48 2.35 9.02 3.42
CA GLU A 48 3.11 10.22 3.81
C GLU A 48 3.94 9.99 5.09
N CYS A 49 3.38 9.34 6.11
CA CYS A 49 4.14 8.93 7.29
C CYS A 49 5.29 7.98 6.94
N LEU A 50 5.09 7.07 5.98
CA LEU A 50 6.11 6.10 5.57
C LEU A 50 7.18 6.68 4.64
N ARG A 51 6.94 7.84 4.02
CA ARG A 51 7.97 8.58 3.26
C ARG A 51 8.79 9.51 4.14
N LYS A 52 8.20 10.04 5.22
CA LYS A 52 8.83 11.01 6.10
C LYS A 52 9.43 10.35 7.35
N THR A 53 10.25 11.12 8.06
CA THR A 53 10.92 10.68 9.30
C THR A 53 10.57 11.63 10.44
N GLY A 54 10.60 11.11 11.66
CA GLY A 54 10.43 11.88 12.89
C GLY A 54 9.22 11.47 13.72
N ASP A 55 9.31 11.73 15.03
CA ASP A 55 8.33 11.31 16.04
C ASP A 55 6.88 11.69 15.71
N GLN A 56 6.67 12.86 15.09
CA GLN A 56 5.32 13.33 14.79
C GLN A 56 4.65 12.43 13.74
N TYR A 57 5.39 11.96 12.74
CA TYR A 57 4.89 11.01 11.74
C TYR A 57 4.73 9.61 12.32
N ASN A 58 5.58 9.20 13.26
CA ASN A 58 5.44 7.91 13.95
C ASN A 58 4.14 7.88 14.79
N ARG A 59 3.85 8.96 15.51
CA ARG A 59 2.61 9.13 16.30
C ARG A 59 1.37 9.23 15.41
N ALA A 60 1.48 9.97 14.31
CA ALA A 60 0.41 10.03 13.32
C ALA A 60 0.14 8.66 12.69
N LEU A 61 1.19 7.90 12.35
CA LEU A 61 1.06 6.54 11.82
C LEU A 61 0.34 5.62 12.80
N GLN A 62 0.67 5.68 14.09
CA GLN A 62 -0.01 4.91 15.13
C GLN A 62 -1.52 5.19 15.13
N ASP A 63 -1.92 6.47 15.15
CA ASP A 63 -3.33 6.84 15.11
C ASP A 63 -3.99 6.49 13.77
N LEU A 64 -3.31 6.67 12.64
CA LEU A 64 -3.85 6.32 11.32
C LEU A 64 -4.09 4.81 11.19
N VAL A 65 -3.15 3.97 11.63
CA VAL A 65 -3.31 2.51 11.66
C VAL A 65 -4.52 2.12 12.51
N ASN A 66 -4.66 2.72 13.68
CA ASN A 66 -5.85 2.51 14.51
C ASN A 66 -7.12 2.96 13.80
N TYR A 67 -7.09 4.09 13.11
CA TYR A 67 -8.22 4.59 12.35
C TYR A 67 -8.62 3.64 11.22
N VAL A 68 -7.66 2.95 10.57
CA VAL A 68 -7.96 1.87 9.60
C VAL A 68 -8.80 0.75 10.24
N GLY A 69 -8.60 0.43 11.52
CA GLY A 69 -9.44 -0.53 12.25
C GLY A 69 -10.93 -0.20 12.18
N ARG A 70 -11.31 1.08 12.13
CA ARG A 70 -12.72 1.49 11.98
C ARG A 70 -13.28 1.18 10.60
N PHE A 71 -12.48 1.37 9.54
CA PHE A 71 -12.85 0.99 8.17
C PHE A 71 -12.99 -0.52 7.99
N LEU A 72 -12.31 -1.30 8.84
CA LEU A 72 -12.46 -2.76 8.92
C LEU A 72 -13.64 -3.19 9.80
N GLY A 73 -14.48 -2.27 10.28
CA GLY A 73 -15.68 -2.57 11.06
C GLY A 73 -15.42 -2.87 12.54
N PHE A 74 -14.24 -2.55 13.08
CA PHE A 74 -13.97 -2.67 14.51
C PHE A 74 -14.37 -1.41 15.27
N GLU A 75 -14.79 -1.59 16.52
CA GLU A 75 -14.76 -0.53 17.51
C GLU A 75 -13.30 -0.32 17.97
N VAL A 76 -12.79 0.90 17.86
CA VAL A 76 -11.37 1.19 18.09
C VAL A 76 -11.19 2.11 19.29
N THR A 77 -10.41 1.62 20.24
CA THR A 77 -9.81 2.41 21.32
C THR A 77 -8.36 2.73 20.97
N PHE A 78 -8.03 4.02 20.90
CA PHE A 78 -6.68 4.48 20.63
C PHE A 78 -5.81 4.41 21.89
N GLY A 79 -4.58 3.92 21.74
CA GLY A 79 -3.56 3.92 22.79
C GLY A 79 -2.89 5.28 23.01
N ARG A 80 -1.88 5.26 23.88
CA ARG A 80 -1.00 6.41 24.15
C ARG A 80 0.22 6.35 23.26
N TYR A 81 0.89 7.48 23.05
CA TYR A 81 2.15 7.51 22.31
C TYR A 81 3.34 7.08 23.17
N ARG A 82 3.21 7.16 24.50
CA ARG A 82 4.22 6.74 25.47
C ARG A 82 3.59 5.88 26.56
N GLY A 83 4.27 4.79 26.88
CA GLY A 83 3.93 3.96 28.05
C GLY A 83 4.05 4.76 29.35
N VAL A 84 3.06 4.59 30.22
CA VAL A 84 3.04 5.17 31.56
C VAL A 84 2.92 4.04 32.58
N GLN A 85 3.59 4.21 33.71
CA GLN A 85 3.56 3.21 34.78
C GLN A 85 2.12 3.01 35.29
N GLY A 86 1.65 1.76 35.31
CA GLY A 86 0.32 1.38 35.80
C GLY A 86 -0.79 1.37 34.75
N GLU A 87 -0.52 1.81 33.52
CA GLU A 87 -1.44 1.71 32.39
C GLU A 87 -0.94 0.70 31.36
N VAL A 88 -1.85 0.09 30.61
CA VAL A 88 -1.47 -0.83 29.53
C VAL A 88 -1.01 -0.01 28.32
N GLY A 89 0.22 -0.24 27.87
CA GLY A 89 0.89 0.58 26.86
C GLY A 89 0.65 0.18 25.40
N PHE A 90 -0.47 -0.49 25.09
CA PHE A 90 -0.78 -0.85 23.70
C PHE A 90 -1.00 0.40 22.85
N ASP A 91 -0.73 0.28 21.55
CA ASP A 91 -0.99 1.36 20.60
C ASP A 91 -2.46 1.44 20.18
N GLY A 92 -3.12 0.28 20.14
CA GLY A 92 -4.53 0.13 19.78
C GLY A 92 -5.21 -1.04 20.45
N HIS A 93 -6.51 -0.90 20.73
CA HIS A 93 -7.37 -2.03 21.09
C HIS A 93 -8.63 -2.00 20.23
N TRP A 94 -8.79 -3.02 19.39
CA TRP A 94 -9.90 -3.16 18.46
C TRP A 94 -10.83 -4.27 18.91
N VAL A 95 -12.13 -4.01 18.88
CA VAL A 95 -13.18 -4.96 19.25
C VAL A 95 -14.07 -5.22 18.04
N SER A 96 -14.12 -6.48 17.63
CA SER A 96 -15.00 -6.96 16.57
C SER A 96 -16.45 -6.99 17.08
N PRO A 97 -17.45 -6.76 16.22
CA PRO A 97 -18.85 -7.05 16.51
C PRO A 97 -19.12 -8.51 16.96
N THR A 98 -18.23 -9.45 16.61
CA THR A 98 -18.28 -10.86 17.03
C THR A 98 -17.75 -11.10 18.46
N GLY A 99 -17.27 -10.05 19.13
CA GLY A 99 -16.63 -10.12 20.45
C GLY A 99 -15.18 -10.65 20.42
N PHE A 100 -14.52 -10.63 19.26
CA PHE A 100 -13.09 -10.93 19.13
C PHE A 100 -12.27 -9.66 19.26
N HIS A 101 -11.12 -9.73 19.94
CA HIS A 101 -10.28 -8.58 20.24
C HIS A 101 -8.98 -8.63 19.42
N ILE A 102 -8.48 -7.47 19.03
CA ILE A 102 -7.13 -7.31 18.48
C ILE A 102 -6.42 -6.23 19.30
N VAL A 103 -5.26 -6.56 19.86
CA VAL A 103 -4.38 -5.58 20.52
C VAL A 103 -3.25 -5.25 19.57
N VAL A 104 -3.12 -3.99 19.21
CA VAL A 104 -2.26 -3.52 18.13
C VAL A 104 -1.00 -2.88 18.69
N GLU A 105 0.13 -3.17 18.07
CA GLU A 105 1.41 -2.49 18.22
C GLU A 105 1.90 -2.04 16.85
N VAL A 106 2.22 -0.75 16.70
CA VAL A 106 2.64 -0.14 15.44
C VAL A 106 4.15 0.09 15.45
N LYS A 107 4.82 -0.36 14.38
CA LYS A 107 6.25 -0.14 14.18
C LYS A 107 6.47 0.48 12.81
N THR A 108 7.19 1.60 12.76
CA THR A 108 7.53 2.25 11.50
C THR A 108 8.51 1.43 10.67
N THR A 109 9.35 0.63 11.32
CA THR A 109 10.37 -0.25 10.73
C THR A 109 10.71 -1.39 11.68
N GLU A 110 11.24 -2.49 11.13
CA GLU A 110 11.77 -3.65 11.86
C GLU A 110 13.31 -3.64 12.00
N ALA A 111 13.97 -2.52 11.71
CA ALA A 111 15.42 -2.38 11.83
C ALA A 111 15.94 -2.51 13.28
N TYR A 112 15.04 -2.49 14.27
CA TYR A 112 15.38 -2.65 15.69
C TYR A 112 14.75 -3.93 16.25
N SER A 113 15.38 -4.53 17.26
CA SER A 113 14.82 -5.70 17.93
C SER A 113 13.47 -5.36 18.59
N ILE A 114 12.43 -6.04 18.14
CA ILE A 114 11.07 -5.90 18.69
C ILE A 114 10.83 -7.06 19.64
N SER A 115 10.59 -6.76 20.91
CA SER A 115 10.27 -7.79 21.90
C SER A 115 8.79 -8.15 21.84
N THR A 116 8.49 -9.36 21.36
CA THR A 116 7.17 -10.01 21.39
C THR A 116 6.54 -9.99 22.78
N ALA A 117 7.36 -10.05 23.84
CA ALA A 117 6.93 -10.07 25.24
C ALA A 117 6.17 -8.80 25.66
N ILE A 118 6.44 -7.66 25.02
CA ILE A 118 5.75 -6.40 25.32
C ILE A 118 4.26 -6.52 24.97
N LEU A 119 3.95 -6.89 23.73
CA LEU A 119 2.56 -7.01 23.28
C LEU A 119 1.81 -8.14 24.00
N VAL A 120 2.48 -9.28 24.25
CA VAL A 120 1.90 -10.35 25.07
C VAL A 120 1.58 -9.85 26.47
N GLY A 121 2.49 -9.11 27.10
CA GLY A 121 2.27 -8.51 28.41
C GLY A 121 1.09 -7.53 28.43
N TYR A 122 0.86 -6.79 27.35
CA TYR A 122 -0.32 -5.93 27.22
C TYR A 122 -1.62 -6.72 27.17
N VAL A 123 -1.66 -7.80 26.38
CA VAL A 123 -2.83 -8.69 26.31
C VAL A 123 -3.09 -9.35 27.66
N ASP A 124 -2.06 -9.88 28.32
CA ASP A 124 -2.18 -10.49 29.64
C ASP A 124 -2.71 -9.50 30.69
N ALA A 125 -2.25 -8.24 30.65
CA ALA A 125 -2.74 -7.19 31.54
C ALA A 125 -4.22 -6.88 31.29
N LEU A 126 -4.66 -6.82 30.03
CA LEU A 126 -6.07 -6.61 29.68
C LEU A 126 -6.97 -7.78 30.11
N ILE A 127 -6.48 -9.02 30.01
CA ILE A 127 -7.17 -10.21 30.52
C ILE A 127 -7.28 -10.16 32.04
N ALA A 128 -6.19 -9.83 32.74
CA ALA A 128 -6.17 -9.70 34.20
C ALA A 128 -7.13 -8.61 34.70
N GLN A 129 -7.28 -7.52 33.95
CA GLN A 129 -8.24 -6.44 34.20
C GLN A 129 -9.68 -6.79 33.78
N ARG A 130 -9.91 -7.97 33.20
CA ARG A 130 -11.20 -8.44 32.67
C ARG A 130 -11.77 -7.58 31.53
N ALA A 131 -10.91 -6.82 30.85
CA ALA A 131 -11.28 -6.10 29.62
C ALA A 131 -11.33 -7.05 28.41
N ILE A 132 -10.63 -8.18 28.47
CA ILE A 132 -10.63 -9.26 27.49
C ILE A 132 -10.93 -10.59 28.20
N PRO A 133 -11.72 -11.51 27.63
CA PRO A 133 -12.04 -12.78 28.28
C PRO A 133 -10.82 -13.68 28.50
N ASP A 134 -10.12 -14.03 27.42
CA ASP A 134 -8.99 -14.96 27.41
C ASP A 134 -8.27 -14.93 26.04
N TRP A 135 -7.13 -15.61 25.94
CA TRP A 135 -6.32 -15.73 24.72
C TRP A 135 -7.04 -16.38 23.52
N GLY A 136 -8.12 -17.14 23.73
CA GLY A 136 -8.97 -17.67 22.66
C GLY A 136 -9.89 -16.61 22.03
N LYS A 137 -9.99 -15.43 22.63
CA LYS A 137 -10.80 -14.30 22.14
C LYS A 137 -9.98 -13.08 21.73
N VAL A 138 -8.65 -13.18 21.67
CA VAL A 138 -7.77 -12.07 21.32
C VAL A 138 -6.60 -12.51 20.47
N LEU A 139 -6.12 -11.59 19.65
CA LEU A 139 -4.86 -11.70 18.93
C LEU A 139 -4.03 -10.42 19.15
N GLY A 140 -2.73 -10.57 19.38
CA GLY A 140 -1.79 -9.46 19.25
C GLY A 140 -1.41 -9.25 17.78
N LEU A 141 -1.52 -8.02 17.28
CA LEU A 141 -1.20 -7.68 15.90
C LEU A 141 -0.10 -6.62 15.85
N TYR A 142 1.05 -6.99 15.31
CA TYR A 142 2.06 -6.03 14.89
C TYR A 142 1.71 -5.47 13.52
N VAL A 143 1.64 -4.15 13.42
CA VAL A 143 1.49 -3.44 12.15
C VAL A 143 2.80 -2.76 11.81
N VAL A 144 3.41 -3.18 10.71
CA VAL A 144 4.74 -2.75 10.30
C VAL A 144 4.66 -1.82 9.10
N GLY A 145 5.14 -0.60 9.25
CA GLY A 145 5.12 0.42 8.20
C GLY A 145 6.03 0.06 7.03
N ARG A 146 7.30 -0.18 7.33
CA ARG A 146 8.33 -0.61 6.37
C ARG A 146 8.95 -1.91 6.88
N PRO A 147 8.40 -3.07 6.47
CA PRO A 147 9.03 -4.36 6.76
C PRO A 147 10.47 -4.33 6.30
N ASP A 148 11.37 -4.80 7.16
CA ASP A 148 12.78 -4.91 6.81
C ASP A 148 13.02 -6.34 6.30
N PRO A 149 13.20 -6.51 4.99
CA PRO A 149 13.28 -7.83 4.39
C PRO A 149 14.47 -8.62 4.97
N GLU A 150 15.63 -8.01 5.21
CA GLU A 150 16.79 -8.76 5.71
C GLU A 150 16.69 -9.20 7.18
N SER A 151 15.80 -8.56 7.95
CA SER A 151 15.77 -8.68 9.40
C SER A 151 14.99 -9.94 9.83
N HIS A 152 13.79 -10.18 9.26
CA HIS A 152 12.80 -11.21 9.68
C HIS A 152 12.68 -11.42 11.20
N ASN A 153 13.13 -10.45 12.01
CA ASN A 153 13.49 -10.70 13.40
C ASN A 153 12.24 -10.94 14.24
N LEU A 154 11.16 -10.22 13.92
CA LEU A 154 9.88 -10.34 14.58
C LEU A 154 9.19 -11.68 14.23
N GLU A 155 9.18 -12.09 12.96
CA GLU A 155 8.65 -13.38 12.53
C GLU A 155 9.39 -14.54 13.22
N ASN A 156 10.73 -14.52 13.13
CA ASN A 156 11.58 -15.51 13.77
C ASN A 156 11.35 -15.60 15.28
N SER A 157 11.17 -14.46 15.96
CA SER A 157 10.87 -14.44 17.40
C SER A 157 9.50 -15.06 17.72
N ILE A 158 8.47 -14.76 16.94
CA ILE A 158 7.12 -15.36 17.13
C ILE A 158 7.18 -16.88 16.99
N ILE A 159 7.91 -17.38 15.98
CA ILE A 159 8.09 -18.82 15.75
C ILE A 159 8.90 -19.46 16.88
N ALA A 160 10.06 -18.89 17.22
CA ALA A 160 10.96 -19.43 18.24
C ALA A 160 10.32 -19.49 19.63
N GLU A 161 9.45 -18.52 19.95
CA GLU A 161 8.71 -18.46 21.22
C GLU A 161 7.39 -19.24 21.20
N ASN A 162 7.07 -19.93 20.10
CA ASN A 162 5.84 -20.69 19.90
C ASN A 162 4.56 -19.85 20.12
N ARG A 163 4.58 -18.60 19.62
CA ARG A 163 3.50 -17.61 19.75
C ARG A 163 2.65 -17.46 18.49
N THR A 164 2.77 -18.38 17.54
CA THR A 164 2.02 -18.36 16.28
C THR A 164 0.51 -18.48 16.45
N ASN A 165 -0.02 -18.82 17.64
CA ASN A 165 -1.47 -18.75 17.90
C ASN A 165 -1.90 -17.43 18.57
N GLN A 166 -0.94 -16.60 18.98
CA GLN A 166 -1.16 -15.40 19.79
C GLN A 166 -0.83 -14.12 19.02
N LEU A 167 0.18 -14.15 18.15
CA LEU A 167 0.74 -12.97 17.52
C LEU A 167 0.71 -13.08 15.99
N ARG A 168 0.37 -11.97 15.33
CA ARG A 168 0.48 -11.81 13.87
C ARG A 168 1.25 -10.56 13.51
N ILE A 169 1.78 -10.54 12.30
CA ILE A 169 2.43 -9.42 11.63
C ILE A 169 1.65 -9.12 10.36
N ILE A 170 1.40 -7.84 10.12
CA ILE A 170 0.87 -7.34 8.85
C ILE A 170 1.57 -6.02 8.48
N SER A 171 1.91 -5.81 7.21
CA SER A 171 2.34 -4.48 6.79
C SER A 171 1.18 -3.47 6.81
N ALA A 172 1.51 -2.19 7.00
CA ALA A 172 0.53 -1.10 6.89
C ALA A 172 -0.15 -1.09 5.50
N ASN A 173 0.59 -1.44 4.45
CA ASN A 173 0.07 -1.53 3.08
C ASN A 173 -0.94 -2.66 2.89
N SER A 174 -0.66 -3.85 3.43
CA SER A 174 -1.59 -4.97 3.36
C SER A 174 -2.84 -4.71 4.20
N LEU A 175 -2.70 -4.07 5.38
CA LEU A 175 -3.83 -3.66 6.20
C LEU A 175 -4.75 -2.64 5.48
N LEU A 176 -4.16 -1.62 4.84
CA LEU A 176 -4.90 -0.67 4.01
C LEU A 176 -5.61 -1.35 2.85
N SER A 177 -4.96 -2.33 2.22
CA SER A 177 -5.55 -3.09 1.10
C SER A 177 -6.74 -3.92 1.57
N LEU A 178 -6.68 -4.54 2.75
CA LEU A 178 -7.84 -5.20 3.36
C LEU A 178 -9.01 -4.22 3.59
N ALA A 179 -8.70 -3.01 4.06
CA ALA A 179 -9.71 -1.99 4.33
C ALA A 179 -10.35 -1.47 3.04
N GLU A 180 -9.56 -1.18 2.01
CA GLU A 180 -10.08 -0.83 0.69
C GLU A 180 -10.96 -1.94 0.12
N MET A 181 -10.55 -3.19 0.26
CA MET A 181 -11.35 -4.29 -0.25
C MET A 181 -12.71 -4.43 0.46
N MET A 182 -12.76 -4.22 1.78
CA MET A 182 -14.01 -4.21 2.54
C MET A 182 -14.93 -3.02 2.21
N ASN A 183 -14.36 -1.90 1.79
CA ASN A 183 -15.13 -0.68 1.50
C ASN A 183 -15.60 -0.61 0.05
N GLU A 184 -14.91 -1.26 -0.89
CA GLU A 184 -15.25 -1.25 -2.32
C GLU A 184 -15.97 -2.53 -2.80
N TYR A 185 -15.72 -3.66 -2.15
CA TYR A 185 -16.29 -4.95 -2.54
C TYR A 185 -17.16 -5.52 -1.42
N ASP A 186 -18.00 -6.50 -1.75
CA ASP A 186 -18.89 -7.18 -0.79
C ASP A 186 -18.12 -8.18 0.10
N ILE A 187 -17.05 -7.70 0.75
CA ILE A 187 -16.28 -8.45 1.75
C ILE A 187 -16.80 -8.06 3.12
N ARG A 188 -17.21 -9.05 3.92
CA ARG A 188 -17.77 -8.80 5.25
C ARG A 188 -16.66 -8.77 6.29
N HIS A 189 -16.96 -8.16 7.44
CA HIS A 189 -16.04 -8.10 8.58
C HIS A 189 -15.53 -9.49 9.01
N GLU A 190 -16.40 -10.50 9.01
CA GLU A 190 -16.04 -11.88 9.38
C GLU A 190 -15.03 -12.50 8.40
N ASP A 191 -15.10 -12.13 7.13
CA ASP A 191 -14.18 -12.60 6.09
C ASP A 191 -12.79 -11.96 6.31
N ILE A 192 -12.74 -10.67 6.69
CA ILE A 192 -11.50 -9.99 7.14
C ILE A 192 -10.92 -10.69 8.38
N LEU A 193 -11.73 -11.02 9.38
CA LEU A 193 -11.25 -11.76 10.55
C LEU A 193 -10.69 -13.13 10.19
N ALA A 194 -11.29 -13.83 9.22
CA ALA A 194 -10.78 -15.11 8.76
C ALA A 194 -9.40 -14.99 8.09
N VAL A 195 -9.11 -13.84 7.45
CA VAL A 195 -7.81 -13.51 6.85
C VAL A 195 -6.78 -13.08 7.89
N ILE A 196 -7.18 -12.46 9.01
CA ILE A 196 -6.26 -12.05 10.09
C ILE A 196 -5.91 -13.24 11.02
N LYS A 197 -6.78 -14.24 11.14
CA LYS A 197 -6.59 -15.41 12.01
C LYS A 197 -5.71 -16.60 11.52
N PRO A 198 -5.26 -16.73 10.26
CA PRO A 198 -4.71 -17.99 9.73
C PRO A 198 -3.40 -18.41 10.42
N SER A 199 -2.93 -19.63 10.14
CA SER A 199 -1.97 -20.39 10.96
C SER A 199 -0.51 -19.90 10.99
N GLY A 200 -0.15 -18.91 10.18
CA GLY A 200 1.23 -18.39 10.09
C GLY A 200 1.40 -17.06 10.85
N PRO A 201 2.64 -16.63 11.12
CA PRO A 201 2.91 -15.35 11.79
C PRO A 201 2.60 -14.14 10.91
N THR A 202 2.77 -14.23 9.58
CA THR A 202 2.55 -13.12 8.63
C THR A 202 1.24 -13.24 7.86
N ILE A 203 0.57 -12.12 7.59
CA ILE A 203 -0.73 -12.05 6.90
C ILE A 203 -0.59 -11.51 5.46
N ASP A 204 0.49 -10.80 5.15
CA ASP A 204 0.69 -10.03 3.92
C ASP A 204 0.42 -10.82 2.64
N SER A 205 0.89 -12.06 2.55
CA SER A 205 0.72 -12.91 1.36
C SER A 205 -0.75 -13.16 0.99
N ILE A 206 -1.61 -13.36 2.00
CA ILE A 206 -3.04 -13.60 1.82
C ILE A 206 -3.75 -12.31 1.44
N ALA A 207 -3.46 -11.22 2.16
CA ALA A 207 -4.01 -9.90 1.86
C ALA A 207 -3.64 -9.45 0.44
N ASP A 208 -2.40 -9.69 0.02
CA ASP A 208 -1.88 -9.37 -1.30
C ASP A 208 -2.52 -10.20 -2.42
N LEU A 209 -2.82 -11.48 -2.16
CA LEU A 209 -3.53 -12.31 -3.12
C LEU A 209 -4.94 -11.76 -3.35
N MET A 210 -5.67 -11.45 -2.29
CA MET A 210 -7.01 -10.89 -2.38
C MET A 210 -7.00 -9.55 -3.11
N ALA A 211 -6.09 -8.65 -2.74
CA ALA A 211 -5.95 -7.33 -3.33
C ALA A 211 -5.69 -7.41 -4.84
N ARG A 212 -4.77 -8.28 -5.26
CA ARG A 212 -4.49 -8.50 -6.69
C ARG A 212 -5.70 -9.04 -7.46
N LEU A 213 -6.47 -9.95 -6.88
CA LEU A 213 -7.68 -10.49 -7.52
C LEU A 213 -8.76 -9.41 -7.67
N ALA A 214 -8.92 -8.55 -6.66
CA ALA A 214 -9.86 -7.45 -6.66
C ALA A 214 -9.50 -6.37 -7.70
N ALA A 215 -8.21 -6.00 -7.76
CA ALA A 215 -7.70 -5.00 -8.71
C ALA A 215 -7.85 -5.41 -10.18
N GLN A 216 -7.79 -6.71 -10.49
CA GLN A 216 -7.99 -7.22 -11.86
C GLN A 216 -9.38 -6.86 -12.43
N GLY A 217 -10.42 -6.82 -11.59
CA GLY A 217 -11.76 -6.42 -12.02
C GLY A 217 -11.82 -4.95 -12.45
N MET A 218 -11.27 -4.05 -11.63
CA MET A 218 -11.30 -2.60 -11.91
C MET A 218 -10.38 -2.19 -13.06
N ALA A 219 -9.24 -2.86 -13.21
CA ALA A 219 -8.33 -2.63 -14.32
C ALA A 219 -8.96 -3.01 -15.66
N ALA A 220 -9.79 -4.05 -15.71
CA ALA A 220 -10.52 -4.46 -16.91
C ALA A 220 -11.58 -3.42 -17.33
N GLU A 221 -12.29 -2.84 -16.37
CA GLU A 221 -13.23 -1.73 -16.62
C GLU A 221 -12.51 -0.50 -17.18
N TYR A 222 -11.34 -0.16 -16.63
CA TYR A 222 -10.53 0.97 -17.10
C TYR A 222 -9.93 0.71 -18.50
N ALA A 223 -9.48 -0.51 -18.77
CA ALA A 223 -8.90 -0.90 -20.06
C ALA A 223 -9.96 -1.10 -21.16
N GLY A 224 -11.26 -0.96 -20.86
CA GLY A 224 -12.36 -1.14 -21.81
C GLY A 224 -12.62 -2.60 -22.21
N ASP A 225 -12.16 -3.57 -21.43
CA ASP A 225 -12.22 -5.00 -21.74
C ASP A 225 -13.45 -5.65 -21.08
N GLU A 226 -14.65 -5.16 -21.43
CA GLU A 226 -15.91 -5.78 -21.01
C GLU A 226 -16.48 -6.70 -22.11
N ARG A 227 -16.82 -7.95 -21.72
CA ARG A 227 -17.80 -8.77 -22.46
C ARG A 227 -19.19 -8.10 -22.36
N PRO A 228 -20.01 -8.11 -23.43
CA PRO A 228 -21.00 -7.07 -23.65
C PRO A 228 -22.27 -7.25 -22.80
N ALA A 229 -22.78 -6.14 -22.26
CA ALA A 229 -24.19 -5.93 -22.00
C ALA A 229 -24.57 -4.45 -22.22
N GLY A 230 -25.38 -4.19 -23.26
CA GLY A 230 -26.19 -2.96 -23.38
C GLY A 230 -25.65 -1.86 -24.32
N GLU A 231 -26.47 -1.50 -25.29
CA GLU A 231 -26.19 -0.64 -26.46
C GLU A 231 -26.05 0.87 -26.20
N GLU A 232 -26.05 1.35 -24.95
CA GLU A 232 -25.93 2.80 -24.66
C GLU A 232 -24.48 3.30 -24.43
N ARG A 233 -23.47 2.42 -24.45
CA ARG A 233 -22.07 2.82 -24.28
C ARG A 233 -21.40 3.31 -25.56
N GLU A 234 -22.01 3.14 -26.73
CA GLU A 234 -21.34 3.22 -28.04
C GLU A 234 -20.72 4.59 -28.39
N ARG A 235 -21.14 5.69 -27.73
CA ARG A 235 -20.50 7.01 -27.93
C ARG A 235 -19.33 7.29 -26.99
N ALA A 236 -19.24 6.59 -25.86
CA ALA A 236 -18.06 6.65 -24.99
C ALA A 236 -17.02 5.60 -25.43
N THR A 237 -17.44 4.41 -25.88
CA THR A 237 -16.52 3.30 -26.25
C THR A 237 -15.58 3.65 -27.41
N VAL A 238 -15.93 4.60 -28.27
CA VAL A 238 -15.08 5.01 -29.41
C VAL A 238 -13.83 5.78 -28.97
N LEU A 239 -13.81 6.37 -27.77
CA LEU A 239 -12.60 6.99 -27.19
C LEU A 239 -11.74 6.02 -26.37
N PHE A 240 -12.25 4.83 -26.04
CA PHE A 240 -11.62 3.86 -25.13
C PHE A 240 -11.17 2.57 -25.81
N ARG A 241 -11.32 2.43 -27.14
CA ARG A 241 -10.49 1.48 -27.88
C ARG A 241 -9.06 1.97 -27.88
N GLY A 242 -8.33 1.62 -26.82
CA GLY A 242 -6.87 1.56 -26.84
C GLY A 242 -6.37 0.40 -27.71
N GLU A 243 -6.99 0.09 -28.85
CA GLU A 243 -6.23 -0.51 -29.94
C GLU A 243 -5.37 0.64 -30.46
N GLY A 244 -4.16 0.81 -29.90
CA GLY A 244 -3.22 1.74 -30.53
C GLY A 244 -3.09 1.33 -31.98
N GLU A 245 -3.18 2.28 -32.91
CA GLU A 245 -2.98 2.02 -34.33
C GLU A 245 -1.71 1.16 -34.49
N GLU A 246 -1.70 0.23 -35.45
CA GLU A 246 -0.53 -0.62 -35.74
C GLU A 246 0.73 0.26 -35.92
N GLY A 247 1.50 0.44 -34.85
CA GLY A 247 2.68 1.31 -34.85
C GLY A 247 2.90 2.11 -33.56
N GLU A 248 1.86 2.42 -32.77
CA GLU A 248 2.02 3.24 -31.56
C GLU A 248 2.45 2.41 -30.32
N PRO A 249 3.32 2.98 -29.46
CA PRO A 249 3.76 2.32 -28.23
C PRO A 249 2.66 2.31 -27.18
N ALA A 250 2.51 1.20 -26.46
CA ALA A 250 1.70 1.16 -25.25
C ALA A 250 2.50 1.68 -24.04
N TYR A 251 1.79 2.18 -23.03
CA TYR A 251 2.38 2.72 -21.80
C TYR A 251 1.93 1.88 -20.60
N TRP A 252 2.88 1.52 -19.73
CA TRP A 252 2.67 0.59 -18.64
C TRP A 252 3.12 1.19 -17.29
N LEU A 253 2.31 0.95 -16.26
CA LEU A 253 2.65 1.17 -14.85
C LEU A 253 2.88 -0.19 -14.20
N ALA A 254 4.11 -0.43 -13.75
CA ALA A 254 4.57 -1.69 -13.22
C ALA A 254 4.92 -1.56 -11.73
N PRO A 255 4.17 -2.18 -10.82
CA PRO A 255 4.52 -2.13 -9.40
C PRO A 255 5.67 -3.07 -9.06
N VAL A 256 6.48 -2.65 -8.10
CA VAL A 256 7.54 -3.44 -7.48
C VAL A 256 7.33 -3.40 -5.97
N LYS A 257 7.44 -4.57 -5.34
CA LYS A 257 7.33 -4.76 -3.89
C LYS A 257 8.70 -5.11 -3.34
N SER A 258 8.90 -4.88 -2.05
CA SER A 258 10.03 -5.45 -1.33
C SER A 258 9.94 -6.98 -1.37
N GLY A 259 11.07 -7.64 -1.62
CA GLY A 259 11.21 -9.09 -1.59
C GLY A 259 11.65 -9.58 -0.20
N GLU A 260 12.10 -10.84 -0.12
CA GLU A 260 12.56 -11.43 1.15
C GLU A 260 13.84 -10.78 1.68
N ASP A 261 14.76 -10.29 0.83
CA ASP A 261 16.02 -9.64 1.28
C ASP A 261 16.34 -8.35 0.50
N GLU A 262 15.34 -7.63 -0.02
CA GLU A 262 15.54 -6.33 -0.67
C GLU A 262 14.31 -5.44 -0.64
N THR A 263 14.54 -4.13 -0.57
CA THR A 263 13.49 -3.13 -0.77
C THR A 263 13.06 -3.05 -2.23
N ALA A 264 11.87 -2.48 -2.48
CA ALA A 264 11.39 -2.28 -3.85
C ALA A 264 12.34 -1.41 -4.68
N GLU A 265 12.99 -0.41 -4.07
CA GLU A 265 13.91 0.49 -4.76
C GLU A 265 15.26 -0.16 -5.06
N GLU A 266 15.78 -0.99 -4.16
CA GLU A 266 16.97 -1.81 -4.43
C GLU A 266 16.69 -2.78 -5.57
N CYS A 267 15.53 -3.44 -5.56
CA CYS A 267 15.08 -4.30 -6.66
C CYS A 267 15.02 -3.52 -7.98
N ILE A 268 14.43 -2.32 -7.99
CA ILE A 268 14.38 -1.46 -9.18
C ILE A 268 15.79 -1.04 -9.62
N ALA A 269 16.66 -0.65 -8.70
CA ALA A 269 18.03 -0.23 -9.02
C ALA A 269 18.81 -1.36 -9.69
N ASP A 270 18.76 -2.57 -9.14
CA ASP A 270 19.48 -3.73 -9.67
C ASP A 270 18.84 -4.26 -10.96
N VAL A 271 17.54 -4.55 -10.94
CA VAL A 271 16.83 -5.24 -12.02
C VAL A 271 16.56 -4.31 -13.20
N VAL A 272 16.02 -3.12 -12.95
CA VAL A 272 15.66 -2.17 -14.01
C VAL A 272 16.86 -1.31 -14.40
N GLY A 273 17.59 -0.78 -13.42
CA GLY A 273 18.70 0.14 -13.65
C GLY A 273 19.92 -0.54 -14.27
N GLU A 274 20.49 -1.50 -13.55
CA GLU A 274 21.73 -2.14 -13.94
C GLU A 274 21.51 -3.30 -14.93
N ALA A 275 20.60 -4.22 -14.62
CA ALA A 275 20.35 -5.40 -15.44
C ALA A 275 19.53 -5.11 -16.70
N LYS A 276 18.84 -3.96 -16.72
CA LYS A 276 17.97 -3.53 -17.83
C LYS A 276 16.94 -4.58 -18.21
N VAL A 277 16.34 -5.20 -17.21
CA VAL A 277 15.25 -6.16 -17.39
C VAL A 277 14.11 -5.88 -16.43
N TYR A 278 12.97 -6.49 -16.65
CA TYR A 278 11.87 -6.56 -15.69
C TYR A 278 11.21 -7.93 -15.81
N ALA A 279 10.86 -8.55 -14.68
CA ALA A 279 10.27 -9.88 -14.68
C ALA A 279 8.83 -9.85 -14.15
N ILE A 280 7.98 -10.66 -14.77
CA ILE A 280 6.56 -10.74 -14.44
C ILE A 280 6.10 -12.19 -14.30
N GLY A 281 5.08 -12.39 -13.47
CA GLY A 281 4.47 -13.69 -13.21
C GLY A 281 3.58 -14.19 -14.34
N ASP A 282 3.22 -15.48 -14.29
CA ASP A 282 2.33 -16.10 -15.29
C ASP A 282 0.95 -15.44 -15.38
N ARG A 283 0.48 -14.90 -14.25
CA ARG A 283 -0.85 -14.29 -14.10
C ARG A 283 -0.86 -12.78 -14.28
N THR A 284 0.25 -12.16 -14.69
CA THR A 284 0.31 -10.71 -14.88
C THR A 284 -0.64 -10.27 -16.01
N PRO A 285 -1.63 -9.41 -15.73
CA PRO A 285 -2.53 -8.87 -16.74
C PRO A 285 -1.74 -8.15 -17.85
N GLY A 286 -2.23 -8.21 -19.08
CA GLY A 286 -1.59 -7.51 -20.21
C GLY A 286 -0.26 -8.10 -20.68
N ARG A 287 0.31 -9.12 -20.02
CA ARG A 287 1.60 -9.75 -20.39
C ARG A 287 1.73 -10.02 -21.89
N ARG A 288 0.70 -10.61 -22.52
CA ARG A 288 0.74 -11.00 -23.94
C ARG A 288 0.71 -9.81 -24.91
N HIS A 289 0.38 -8.62 -24.43
CA HIS A 289 0.27 -7.39 -25.22
C HIS A 289 1.52 -6.50 -25.15
N ILE A 290 2.47 -6.83 -24.28
CA ILE A 290 3.73 -6.09 -24.16
C ILE A 290 4.58 -6.36 -25.41
N LYS A 291 4.98 -5.28 -26.08
CA LYS A 291 5.76 -5.35 -27.32
C LYS A 291 6.93 -4.38 -27.29
N ARG A 292 7.90 -4.62 -28.17
CA ARG A 292 9.02 -3.71 -28.41
C ARG A 292 8.48 -2.32 -28.80
N GLY A 293 9.04 -1.28 -28.20
CA GLY A 293 8.64 0.11 -28.39
C GLY A 293 7.76 0.64 -27.26
N ASP A 294 7.10 -0.23 -26.50
CA ASP A 294 6.30 0.18 -25.34
C ASP A 294 7.16 0.91 -24.29
N ARG A 295 6.51 1.73 -23.47
CA ARG A 295 7.14 2.46 -22.37
C ARG A 295 6.63 1.92 -21.04
N MET A 296 7.51 1.85 -20.04
CA MET A 296 7.17 1.30 -18.72
C MET A 296 7.72 2.21 -17.62
N CYS A 297 6.89 2.50 -16.62
CA CYS A 297 7.29 3.21 -15.42
C CYS A 297 7.08 2.30 -14.20
N PHE A 298 7.94 2.43 -13.19
CA PHE A 298 8.07 1.50 -12.08
C PHE A 298 7.67 2.17 -10.77
N TYR A 299 6.64 1.62 -10.13
CA TYR A 299 6.12 2.09 -8.86
C TYR A 299 6.71 1.29 -7.70
N ALA A 300 7.52 1.94 -6.87
CA ALA A 300 7.98 1.39 -5.60
C ALA A 300 6.83 1.46 -4.59
N THR A 301 6.36 0.30 -4.13
CA THR A 301 5.15 0.18 -3.32
C THR A 301 5.21 1.05 -2.06
N GLY A 302 4.24 1.95 -1.89
CA GLY A 302 4.13 2.88 -0.76
C GLY A 302 4.99 4.16 -0.89
N LYS A 303 5.84 4.26 -1.93
CA LYS A 303 6.67 5.45 -2.17
C LYS A 303 6.20 6.27 -3.36
N GLY A 304 6.03 5.67 -4.53
CA GLY A 304 5.74 6.39 -5.76
C GLY A 304 6.42 5.78 -6.98
N VAL A 305 6.24 6.42 -8.14
CA VAL A 305 6.99 6.05 -9.34
C VAL A 305 8.43 6.55 -9.19
N VAL A 306 9.41 5.66 -9.39
CA VAL A 306 10.84 5.96 -9.15
C VAL A 306 11.74 5.68 -10.35
N ALA A 307 11.18 5.10 -11.42
CA ALA A 307 11.93 4.83 -12.63
C ALA A 307 11.02 4.74 -13.86
N HIS A 308 11.61 4.89 -15.04
CA HIS A 308 10.97 4.51 -16.31
C HIS A 308 11.99 4.05 -17.35
N ALA A 309 11.56 3.23 -18.31
CA ALA A 309 12.38 2.67 -19.37
C ALA A 309 11.56 2.34 -20.64
N THR A 310 12.28 1.96 -21.70
CA THR A 310 11.69 1.50 -22.97
C THR A 310 11.75 -0.01 -23.07
N VAL A 311 10.67 -0.66 -23.50
CA VAL A 311 10.63 -2.10 -23.75
C VAL A 311 11.29 -2.42 -25.08
N VAL A 312 12.25 -3.35 -25.08
CA VAL A 312 12.98 -3.77 -26.29
C VAL A 312 12.79 -5.24 -26.66
N SER A 313 12.08 -6.01 -25.84
CA SER A 313 11.65 -7.39 -26.17
C SER A 313 10.19 -7.62 -25.77
N ALA A 314 9.55 -8.58 -26.41
CA ALA A 314 8.36 -9.20 -25.83
C ALA A 314 8.75 -9.96 -24.53
N PRO A 315 7.80 -10.31 -23.65
CA PRO A 315 8.10 -11.16 -22.51
C PRO A 315 8.54 -12.55 -22.96
N GLU A 316 9.75 -12.94 -22.57
CA GLU A 316 10.36 -14.22 -22.92
C GLU A 316 10.42 -15.11 -21.68
N ARG A 317 10.03 -16.39 -21.80
CA ARG A 317 10.07 -17.31 -20.68
C ARG A 317 11.51 -17.78 -20.45
N GLN A 318 12.19 -17.18 -19.49
CA GLN A 318 13.59 -17.44 -19.19
C GLN A 318 13.93 -17.12 -17.73
N ARG A 319 15.03 -17.69 -17.24
CA ARG A 319 15.61 -17.29 -15.96
C ARG A 319 16.63 -16.19 -16.20
N HIS A 320 16.71 -15.24 -15.28
CA HIS A 320 17.73 -14.20 -15.29
C HIS A 320 18.40 -14.16 -13.90
N PRO A 321 19.74 -14.10 -13.81
CA PRO A 321 20.47 -14.28 -12.55
C PRO A 321 20.19 -13.19 -11.50
N ARG A 322 19.73 -12.02 -11.94
CA ARG A 322 19.35 -10.90 -11.06
C ARG A 322 17.87 -10.87 -10.68
N ILE A 323 17.06 -11.82 -11.16
CA ILE A 323 15.67 -11.93 -10.76
C ILE A 323 15.60 -12.88 -9.57
N ARG A 324 15.21 -12.34 -8.41
CA ARG A 324 14.91 -13.14 -7.22
C ARG A 324 13.62 -13.93 -7.45
N GLU A 325 13.54 -15.12 -6.87
CA GLU A 325 12.40 -16.05 -7.04
C GLU A 325 11.99 -16.25 -8.51
N PRO A 326 12.89 -16.68 -9.40
CA PRO A 326 12.61 -16.77 -10.84
C PRO A 326 11.46 -17.75 -11.18
N GLU A 327 11.07 -18.63 -10.27
CA GLU A 327 9.87 -19.45 -10.33
C GLU A 327 8.57 -18.65 -10.24
N ASN A 328 8.54 -17.56 -9.48
CA ASN A 328 7.40 -16.66 -9.33
C ASN A 328 7.32 -15.66 -10.49
N TYR A 329 8.47 -15.33 -11.10
CA TYR A 329 8.60 -14.35 -12.18
C TYR A 329 9.28 -14.92 -13.44
N PRO A 330 8.68 -15.93 -14.12
CA PRO A 330 9.36 -16.67 -15.18
C PRO A 330 9.42 -15.93 -16.53
N TRP A 331 8.79 -14.76 -16.68
CA TRP A 331 8.75 -14.00 -17.92
C TRP A 331 9.60 -12.74 -17.80
N VAL A 332 10.68 -12.65 -18.58
CA VAL A 332 11.63 -11.54 -18.55
C VAL A 332 11.43 -10.65 -19.77
N ILE A 333 11.41 -9.34 -19.53
CA ILE A 333 11.30 -8.27 -20.52
C ILE A 333 12.63 -7.52 -20.51
N ARG A 334 13.23 -7.32 -21.67
CA ARG A 334 14.42 -6.47 -21.79
C ARG A 334 14.03 -5.01 -21.95
N LEU A 335 14.82 -4.16 -21.32
CA LEU A 335 14.61 -2.72 -21.25
C LEU A 335 15.79 -1.97 -21.89
N ASP A 336 15.54 -0.73 -22.31
CA ASP A 336 16.56 0.21 -22.75
C ASP A 336 16.30 1.61 -22.20
N GLY A 337 17.40 2.34 -21.97
CA GLY A 337 17.41 3.70 -21.42
C GLY A 337 16.65 3.87 -20.10
N PRO A 338 16.89 3.05 -19.06
CA PRO A 338 16.26 3.29 -17.76
C PRO A 338 16.71 4.63 -17.19
N THR A 339 15.76 5.42 -16.71
CA THR A 339 15.98 6.64 -15.94
C THR A 339 15.50 6.40 -14.52
N LEU A 340 16.41 6.47 -13.54
CA LEU A 340 16.12 6.27 -12.13
C LEU A 340 16.05 7.62 -11.39
N TYR A 341 15.10 7.73 -10.47
CA TYR A 341 14.89 8.87 -9.57
C TYR A 341 14.41 8.35 -8.21
N LEU A 342 15.19 7.44 -7.63
CA LEU A 342 14.88 6.72 -6.38
C LEU A 342 14.69 7.66 -5.19
N ASP A 343 15.51 8.72 -5.10
CA ASP A 343 15.48 9.69 -4.02
C ASP A 343 14.34 10.72 -4.15
N GLU A 344 13.79 10.84 -5.36
CA GLU A 344 12.71 11.77 -5.66
C GLU A 344 11.55 11.04 -6.36
N PRO A 345 10.77 10.22 -5.64
CA PRO A 345 9.61 9.55 -6.22
C PRO A 345 8.57 10.56 -6.74
N VAL A 346 7.86 10.20 -7.80
CA VAL A 346 6.59 10.83 -8.18
C VAL A 346 5.48 10.21 -7.33
N VAL A 347 5.05 10.95 -6.31
CA VAL A 347 4.01 10.52 -5.37
C VAL A 347 2.63 10.63 -6.02
N ILE A 348 1.88 9.53 -6.02
CA ILE A 348 0.53 9.45 -6.59
C ILE A 348 -0.50 9.89 -5.53
N ASP A 349 -0.40 11.13 -5.05
CA ASP A 349 -1.35 11.71 -4.10
C ASP A 349 -2.66 12.14 -4.78
N GLY A 350 -3.65 12.57 -3.99
CA GLY A 350 -4.93 13.05 -4.53
C GLY A 350 -4.80 14.21 -5.54
N ALA A 351 -3.76 15.05 -5.44
CA ALA A 351 -3.55 16.16 -6.37
C ALA A 351 -2.97 15.68 -7.71
N LEU A 352 -2.06 14.71 -7.71
CA LEU A 352 -1.58 14.07 -8.93
C LEU A 352 -2.70 13.26 -9.56
N ARG A 353 -3.45 12.48 -8.78
CA ARG A 353 -4.57 11.66 -9.28
C ARG A 353 -5.63 12.50 -9.97
N ALA A 354 -5.94 13.70 -9.47
CA ALA A 354 -6.87 14.62 -10.14
C ALA A 354 -6.43 15.09 -11.54
N GLN A 355 -5.15 14.91 -11.89
CA GLN A 355 -4.60 15.23 -13.21
C GLN A 355 -4.57 14.01 -14.14
N LEU A 356 -4.75 12.79 -13.63
CA LEU A 356 -4.65 11.57 -14.44
C LEU A 356 -5.99 11.24 -15.11
N ASP A 357 -5.94 10.84 -16.37
CA ASP A 357 -7.07 10.30 -17.14
C ASP A 357 -7.68 9.08 -16.43
N ALA A 358 -6.85 8.25 -15.80
CA ALA A 358 -7.26 7.11 -14.99
C ALA A 358 -8.28 7.43 -13.88
N PHE A 359 -8.28 8.67 -13.41
CA PHE A 359 -9.14 9.14 -12.33
C PHE A 359 -10.19 10.15 -12.81
N ARG A 360 -10.33 10.37 -14.12
CA ARG A 360 -11.33 11.29 -14.65
C ARG A 360 -12.74 10.86 -14.25
N GLY A 361 -13.48 11.76 -13.60
CA GLY A 361 -14.82 11.48 -13.08
C GLY A 361 -14.84 10.63 -11.80
N ARG A 362 -13.67 10.32 -11.22
CA ARG A 362 -13.53 9.65 -9.92
C ARG A 362 -13.16 10.68 -8.85
N ASP A 363 -13.61 10.45 -7.63
CA ASP A 363 -13.18 11.25 -6.48
C ASP A 363 -11.75 10.82 -6.06
N PRO A 364 -10.76 11.72 -6.02
CA PRO A 364 -9.42 11.40 -5.55
C PRO A 364 -9.35 10.94 -4.09
N ALA A 365 -10.36 11.17 -3.26
CA ALA A 365 -10.38 10.66 -1.90
C ALA A 365 -10.67 9.15 -1.83
N LYS A 366 -11.34 8.60 -2.85
CA LYS A 366 -11.74 7.19 -2.91
C LYS A 366 -10.55 6.22 -3.06
N PRO A 367 -10.77 4.94 -2.74
CA PRO A 367 -9.81 3.85 -2.97
C PRO A 367 -9.17 3.89 -4.35
N TRP A 368 -7.84 3.79 -4.36
CA TRP A 368 -7.04 3.99 -5.56
C TRP A 368 -5.97 2.93 -5.77
N ALA A 369 -5.76 2.03 -4.81
CA ALA A 369 -4.70 1.03 -4.91
C ALA A 369 -4.85 0.10 -6.12
N TRP A 370 -6.05 -0.05 -6.69
CA TRP A 370 -6.28 -0.75 -7.96
C TRP A 370 -5.34 -0.25 -9.08
N PHE A 371 -4.95 1.02 -9.04
CA PHE A 371 -4.06 1.64 -10.02
C PHE A 371 -2.60 1.17 -9.88
N VAL A 372 -2.19 0.74 -8.69
CA VAL A 372 -0.78 0.40 -8.36
C VAL A 372 -0.59 -1.01 -7.79
N GLN A 373 -1.62 -1.80 -7.60
CA GLN A 373 -1.52 -3.17 -7.07
C GLN A 373 -1.14 -4.21 -8.13
N GLY A 374 -1.33 -3.89 -9.40
CA GLY A 374 -1.01 -4.76 -10.53
C GLY A 374 -0.38 -3.98 -11.68
N MET A 375 0.12 -4.72 -12.67
CA MET A 375 0.60 -4.11 -13.91
C MET A 375 -0.60 -3.59 -14.71
N ASN A 376 -0.63 -2.28 -14.92
CA ASN A 376 -1.72 -1.59 -15.60
C ASN A 376 -1.23 -0.91 -16.86
N ARG A 377 -2.06 -0.91 -17.90
CA ARG A 377 -1.87 -0.03 -19.04
C ARG A 377 -2.38 1.37 -18.66
N VAL A 378 -1.63 2.40 -19.04
CA VAL A 378 -1.98 3.80 -18.78
C VAL A 378 -2.02 4.57 -20.10
N THR A 379 -2.63 5.76 -20.10
CA THR A 379 -2.58 6.64 -21.27
C THR A 379 -1.17 7.23 -21.42
N GLU A 380 -0.83 7.71 -22.61
CA GLU A 380 0.43 8.45 -22.81
C GLU A 380 0.49 9.68 -21.91
N HIS A 381 -0.62 10.39 -21.76
CA HIS A 381 -0.75 11.56 -20.89
C HIS A 381 -0.41 11.20 -19.44
N ASP A 382 -1.04 10.16 -18.89
CA ASP A 382 -0.79 9.69 -17.53
C ASP A 382 0.67 9.27 -17.35
N PHE A 383 1.22 8.55 -18.34
CA PHE A 383 2.63 8.17 -18.31
C PHE A 383 3.56 9.37 -18.23
N ARG A 384 3.32 10.42 -19.03
CA ARG A 384 4.14 11.64 -19.02
C ARG A 384 4.07 12.37 -17.68
N ILE A 385 2.90 12.40 -17.03
CA ILE A 385 2.73 12.95 -15.69
C ILE A 385 3.50 12.11 -14.66
N LEU A 386 3.30 10.79 -14.67
CA LEU A 386 3.93 9.82 -13.75
C LEU A 386 5.46 9.75 -13.88
N THR A 387 6.01 10.23 -15.00
CA THR A 387 7.45 10.22 -15.30
C THR A 387 8.08 11.61 -15.36
N ARG A 388 7.34 12.67 -14.97
CA ARG A 388 7.78 14.09 -15.02
C ARG A 388 8.12 14.61 -16.42
N GLN A 389 7.73 13.91 -17.48
CA GLN A 389 8.04 14.29 -18.87
C GLN A 389 7.21 15.49 -19.35
N GLU A 390 6.11 15.85 -18.69
CA GLU A 390 5.40 17.12 -18.98
C GLU A 390 6.22 18.38 -18.63
N ARG A 391 7.10 18.32 -17.62
CA ARG A 391 7.90 19.48 -17.21
C ARG A 391 9.01 19.81 -18.23
N ALA A 392 9.58 18.79 -18.88
CA ALA A 392 10.64 18.95 -19.87
C ALA A 392 10.16 19.65 -21.16
N GLY A 393 8.88 19.50 -21.53
CA GLY A 393 8.32 20.10 -22.74
C GLY A 393 8.11 21.62 -22.71
N ARG A 394 8.27 22.27 -21.55
CA ARG A 394 8.11 23.73 -21.40
C ARG A 394 9.42 24.52 -21.40
N GLU A 395 10.57 23.88 -21.17
CA GLU A 395 11.86 24.57 -21.15
C GLU A 395 12.51 24.70 -22.54
N ASP A 396 12.17 23.82 -23.49
CA ASP A 396 12.73 23.85 -24.86
C ASP A 396 12.03 24.82 -25.83
N SER A 397 11.00 25.55 -25.39
CA SER A 397 10.30 26.54 -26.22
C SER A 397 10.78 27.99 -26.01
N ASN A 398 11.88 28.18 -25.30
CA ASN A 398 12.40 29.52 -25.00
C ASN A 398 13.91 29.61 -25.21
N HIS A 399 14.38 29.38 -26.44
CA HIS A 399 15.64 29.95 -26.91
C HIS A 399 15.42 30.72 -28.24
N PRO A 400 16.00 31.93 -28.35
CA PRO A 400 15.62 32.96 -29.32
C PRO A 400 15.99 32.66 -30.78
#